data_AF-A0A9E2JCS0-F1
#
_entry.id   AF-A0A9E2JCS0-F1
#
_cell.length_a   1.000
_cell.length_b   1.000
_cell.length_c   1.000
_cell.angle_alpha   90.00
_cell.angle_beta   90.00
_cell.angle_gamma   90.00
#
_symmetry.space_group_name_H-M   'P 1'
#
loop_
_entity.id
_entity.type
_entity.pdbx_description
1 polymer ?
#
loop_
_entity_poly.entity_id
_entity_poly.type
_entity_poly.pdbx_seq_one_letter_code
_entity_poly.pdbx_strand_id
1 'polypeptide(L)'
;MDIKTLVVCNAVVPAFLFLALLFFRSFQKTYPGFGSWTAATLVIALGYILWLSRESMPLWLNIIVMNGLFAWGAVLRLAGVVRFMSGRRLAAIWYWALFFCITALLFFYLILDVIALRTFIISFILFVGTCRCALEVFRFAPRSSRPLYFATGGIYLLSGLVIMSRAAGVLMAGRYQMFDPGAVYVVYFLMMMVFELLWGLSFLMMNSQRLESELRDSGKSLVATVGDLEKTLAEVRTLRGFIPICSNCKKIRDDTGYWQQVEKYISDHSDAQFSHGLCPECVRKLYPQYADRILDQPSAK
;
A
#
# COMPACT_ATOMS: atom_id res chain seq x y z
N MET A 1 -8.42 -33.06 21.62
CA MET A 1 -8.27 -32.77 20.18
C MET A 1 -7.12 -33.61 19.67
N ASP A 2 -7.30 -34.38 18.61
CA ASP A 2 -6.22 -35.21 18.05
C ASP A 2 -5.17 -34.32 17.37
N ILE A 3 -3.89 -34.65 17.53
CA ILE A 3 -2.76 -33.94 16.90
C ILE A 3 -2.93 -33.97 15.38
N LYS A 4 -3.39 -35.09 14.81
CA LYS A 4 -3.67 -35.19 13.36
C LYS A 4 -4.65 -34.12 12.89
N THR A 5 -5.71 -33.85 13.66
CA THR A 5 -6.68 -32.78 13.34
C THR A 5 -6.02 -31.40 13.33
N LEU A 6 -5.15 -31.12 14.29
CA LEU A 6 -4.42 -29.84 14.35
C LEU A 6 -3.46 -29.66 13.17
N VAL A 7 -2.82 -30.75 12.71
CA VAL A 7 -1.99 -30.72 11.50
C VAL A 7 -2.85 -30.40 10.27
N VAL A 8 -4.02 -31.02 10.14
CA VAL A 8 -4.96 -30.73 9.05
C VAL A 8 -5.36 -29.25 9.07
N CYS A 9 -5.72 -28.70 10.23
CA CYS A 9 -6.03 -27.28 10.35
C CYS A 9 -4.84 -26.40 9.93
N ASN A 10 -3.61 -26.74 10.35
CA ASN A 10 -2.40 -26.02 9.97
C ASN A 10 -2.02 -26.20 8.48
N ALA A 11 -2.56 -27.19 7.76
CA ALA A 11 -2.44 -27.30 6.31
C ALA A 11 -3.49 -26.45 5.58
N VAL A 12 -4.74 -26.53 6.04
CA VAL A 12 -5.90 -25.87 5.40
C VAL A 12 -5.82 -24.35 5.52
N VAL A 13 -5.46 -23.83 6.70
CA VAL A 13 -5.39 -22.37 6.94
C VAL A 13 -4.43 -21.65 5.98
N PRO A 14 -3.14 -22.02 5.86
CA PRO A 14 -2.25 -21.39 4.90
C PRO A 14 -2.65 -21.68 3.44
N ALA A 15 -3.22 -22.85 3.12
CA ALA A 15 -3.72 -23.10 1.76
C ALA A 15 -4.86 -22.12 1.39
N PHE A 16 -5.80 -21.88 2.30
CA PHE A 16 -6.88 -20.91 2.11
C PHE A 16 -6.34 -19.48 2.05
N LEU A 17 -5.43 -19.11 2.95
CA LEU A 17 -4.76 -17.81 2.90
C LEU A 17 -4.04 -17.62 1.56
N PHE A 18 -3.32 -18.61 1.06
CA PHE A 18 -2.69 -18.55 -0.26
C PHE A 18 -3.69 -18.23 -1.38
N LEU A 19 -4.84 -18.93 -1.41
CA LEU A 19 -5.90 -18.65 -2.39
C LEU A 19 -6.47 -17.24 -2.23
N ALA A 20 -6.69 -16.78 -0.99
CA ALA A 20 -7.15 -15.42 -0.73
C ALA A 20 -6.13 -14.36 -1.19
N LEU A 21 -4.83 -14.61 -0.99
CA LEU A 21 -3.76 -13.72 -1.43
C LEU A 21 -3.58 -13.72 -2.94
N LEU A 22 -3.75 -14.87 -3.60
CA LEU A 22 -3.80 -14.96 -5.06
C LEU A 22 -4.97 -14.18 -5.62
N PHE A 23 -6.17 -14.37 -5.06
CA PHE A 23 -7.36 -13.62 -5.45
C PHE A 23 -7.12 -12.11 -5.26
N PHE A 24 -6.65 -11.70 -4.09
CA PHE A 24 -6.33 -10.29 -3.80
C PHE A 24 -5.35 -9.72 -4.83
N ARG A 25 -4.30 -10.47 -5.18
CA ARG A 25 -3.31 -10.04 -6.19
C ARG A 25 -3.91 -9.88 -7.59
N SER A 26 -4.93 -10.66 -7.95
CA SER A 26 -5.58 -10.58 -9.26
C SER A 26 -6.50 -9.36 -9.40
N PHE A 27 -7.07 -8.87 -8.29
CA PHE A 27 -8.06 -7.78 -8.31
C PHE A 27 -7.56 -6.45 -7.74
N GLN A 28 -6.46 -6.46 -6.96
CA GLN A 28 -5.96 -5.28 -6.26
C GLN A 28 -4.49 -5.00 -6.61
N LYS A 29 -4.12 -3.72 -6.55
CA LYS A 29 -2.72 -3.30 -6.68
C LYS A 29 -1.90 -3.88 -5.52
N THR A 30 -0.80 -4.53 -5.86
CA THR A 30 0.14 -5.11 -4.88
C THR A 30 1.54 -4.55 -5.08
N TYR A 31 2.31 -4.48 -4.00
CA TYR A 31 3.66 -3.91 -4.00
C TYR A 31 4.75 -4.99 -4.07
N PRO A 32 6.00 -4.63 -4.45
CA PRO A 32 7.12 -5.56 -4.45
C PRO A 32 7.26 -6.31 -3.12
N GLY A 33 7.50 -7.62 -3.17
CA GLY A 33 7.57 -8.49 -1.99
C GLY A 33 6.26 -9.25 -1.70
N PHE A 34 5.10 -8.75 -2.14
CA PHE A 34 3.81 -9.44 -1.96
C PHE A 34 3.84 -10.86 -2.56
N GLY A 35 4.38 -11.01 -3.77
CA GLY A 35 4.49 -12.33 -4.41
C GLY A 35 5.37 -13.33 -3.66
N SER A 36 6.52 -12.90 -3.12
CA SER A 36 7.39 -13.77 -2.31
C SER A 36 6.68 -14.24 -1.06
N TRP A 37 5.86 -13.38 -0.46
CA TRP A 37 5.07 -13.72 0.72
C TRP A 37 3.91 -14.67 0.39
N THR A 38 3.18 -14.45 -0.71
CA THR A 38 2.18 -15.41 -1.22
C THR A 38 2.80 -16.79 -1.48
N ALA A 39 3.98 -16.82 -2.12
CA ALA A 39 4.72 -18.06 -2.34
C ALA A 39 5.17 -18.73 -1.02
N ALA A 40 5.58 -17.96 -0.01
CA ALA A 40 5.93 -18.48 1.31
C ALA A 40 4.74 -19.20 1.96
N THR A 41 3.54 -18.62 1.90
CA THR A 41 2.32 -19.21 2.45
C THR A 41 1.96 -20.53 1.75
N LEU A 42 2.12 -20.61 0.42
CA LEU A 42 1.96 -21.88 -0.32
C LEU A 42 2.97 -22.93 0.13
N VAL A 43 4.26 -22.56 0.21
CA VAL A 43 5.34 -23.49 0.57
C VAL A 43 5.13 -24.04 2.00
N ILE A 44 4.64 -23.21 2.92
CA ILE A 44 4.31 -23.64 4.28
C ILE A 44 3.09 -24.57 4.29
N ALA A 45 2.05 -24.29 3.50
CA ALA A 45 0.92 -25.18 3.33
C ALA A 45 1.35 -26.56 2.80
N LEU A 46 2.21 -26.59 1.78
CA LEU A 46 2.80 -27.82 1.24
C LEU A 46 3.62 -28.58 2.29
N GLY A 47 4.33 -27.87 3.17
CA GLY A 47 5.04 -28.46 4.31
C GLY A 47 4.09 -29.21 5.25
N TYR A 48 2.97 -28.58 5.64
CA TYR A 48 1.96 -29.24 6.49
C TYR A 48 1.24 -30.40 5.77
N ILE A 49 0.93 -30.27 4.47
CA ILE A 49 0.34 -31.35 3.67
C ILE A 49 1.27 -32.55 3.61
N LEU A 50 2.56 -32.32 3.36
CA LEU A 50 3.56 -33.39 3.35
C LEU A 50 3.65 -34.04 4.74
N TRP A 51 3.56 -33.27 5.81
CA TRP A 51 3.56 -33.81 7.16
C TRP A 51 2.37 -34.76 7.44
N LEU A 52 1.18 -34.49 6.87
CA LEU A 52 0.03 -35.40 6.95
C LEU A 52 0.29 -36.75 6.28
N SER A 53 1.05 -36.76 5.19
CA SER A 53 1.40 -37.98 4.43
C SER A 53 2.55 -38.80 5.06
N ARG A 54 2.94 -38.50 6.31
CA ARG A 54 4.09 -39.14 6.99
C ARG A 54 3.98 -40.66 7.06
N GLU A 55 2.78 -41.20 7.22
CA GLU A 55 2.56 -42.66 7.31
C GLU A 55 2.67 -43.36 5.95
N SER A 56 2.56 -42.62 4.84
CA SER A 56 2.56 -43.16 3.47
C SER A 56 3.91 -43.04 2.75
N MET A 57 4.88 -42.31 3.31
CA MET A 57 6.16 -42.02 2.68
C MET A 57 7.36 -42.54 3.49
N PRO A 58 8.52 -42.79 2.85
CA PRO A 58 9.75 -43.08 3.58
C PRO A 58 10.04 -41.98 4.62
N LEU A 59 10.28 -42.39 5.87
CA LEU A 59 10.38 -41.49 7.01
C LEU A 59 11.45 -40.40 6.81
N TRP A 60 12.59 -40.76 6.21
CA TRP A 60 13.68 -39.82 5.90
C TRP A 60 13.24 -38.70 4.95
N LEU A 61 12.54 -39.09 3.88
CA LEU A 61 12.11 -38.19 2.82
C LEU A 61 11.09 -37.20 3.39
N ASN A 62 10.13 -37.71 4.17
CA ASN A 62 9.14 -36.88 4.84
C ASN A 62 9.80 -35.85 5.77
N ILE A 63 10.69 -36.28 6.68
CA ILE A 63 11.32 -35.39 7.66
C ILE A 63 12.16 -34.31 6.97
N ILE A 64 13.00 -34.68 6.00
CA ILE A 64 13.94 -33.74 5.39
C ILE A 64 13.19 -32.75 4.49
N VAL A 65 12.32 -33.25 3.61
CA VAL A 65 11.60 -32.39 2.66
C VAL A 65 10.62 -31.48 3.38
N MET A 66 9.89 -31.98 4.38
CA MET A 66 8.96 -31.17 5.18
C MET A 66 9.67 -30.02 5.90
N ASN A 67 10.77 -30.32 6.63
CA ASN A 67 11.52 -29.27 7.32
C ASN A 67 12.19 -28.30 6.34
N GLY A 68 12.66 -28.81 5.19
CA GLY A 68 13.18 -27.99 4.10
C GLY A 68 12.13 -27.02 3.54
N LEU A 69 10.89 -27.45 3.36
CA LEU A 69 9.77 -26.60 2.95
C LEU A 69 9.50 -25.51 3.99
N PHE A 70 9.43 -25.83 5.29
CA PHE A 70 9.24 -24.80 6.32
C PHE A 70 10.38 -23.79 6.39
N ALA A 71 11.64 -24.24 6.31
CA ALA A 71 12.79 -23.35 6.28
C ALA A 71 12.79 -22.47 5.02
N TRP A 72 12.45 -23.03 3.86
CA TRP A 72 12.36 -22.28 2.61
C TRP A 72 11.22 -21.26 2.64
N GLY A 73 10.06 -21.64 3.17
CA GLY A 73 8.93 -20.75 3.40
C GLY A 73 9.32 -19.57 4.29
N ALA A 74 10.09 -19.79 5.36
CA ALA A 74 10.60 -18.70 6.20
C ALA A 74 11.56 -17.77 5.45
N VAL A 75 12.46 -18.30 4.60
CA VAL A 75 13.34 -17.49 3.75
C VAL A 75 12.55 -16.66 2.73
N LEU A 76 11.53 -17.24 2.09
CA LEU A 76 10.64 -16.53 1.16
C LEU A 76 9.84 -15.44 1.87
N ARG A 77 9.38 -15.69 3.10
CA ARG A 77 8.71 -14.70 3.94
C ARG A 77 9.63 -13.54 4.26
N LEU A 78 10.87 -13.83 4.69
CA LEU A 78 11.87 -12.79 4.93
C LEU A 78 12.20 -12.01 3.65
N ALA A 79 12.32 -12.67 2.51
CA ALA A 79 12.53 -12.02 1.22
C ALA A 79 11.35 -11.08 0.88
N GLY A 80 10.12 -11.52 1.12
CA GLY A 80 8.91 -10.71 0.94
C GLY A 80 8.92 -9.46 1.82
N VAL A 81 9.21 -9.61 3.12
CA VAL A 81 9.30 -8.49 4.07
C VAL A 81 10.41 -7.50 3.68
N VAL A 82 11.63 -7.98 3.40
CA VAL A 82 12.76 -7.13 3.00
C VAL A 82 12.43 -6.33 1.73
N ARG A 83 11.84 -6.99 0.74
CA ARG A 83 11.47 -6.37 -0.54
C ARG A 83 10.32 -5.37 -0.37
N PHE A 84 9.34 -5.68 0.47
CA PHE A 84 8.20 -4.80 0.74
C PHE A 84 8.62 -3.56 1.55
N MET A 85 9.44 -3.72 2.57
CA MET A 85 9.85 -2.65 3.48
C MET A 85 10.93 -1.74 2.88
N SER A 86 11.98 -2.32 2.30
CA SER A 86 13.18 -1.58 1.87
C SER A 86 13.39 -1.52 0.36
N GLY A 87 12.57 -2.23 -0.43
CA GLY A 87 12.77 -2.35 -1.87
C GLY A 87 13.98 -3.20 -2.28
N ARG A 88 14.81 -3.66 -1.32
CA ARG A 88 16.03 -4.44 -1.61
C ARG A 88 15.72 -5.91 -1.87
N ARG A 89 16.64 -6.61 -2.54
CA ARG A 89 16.61 -8.08 -2.63
C ARG A 89 17.21 -8.68 -1.35
N LEU A 90 16.78 -9.90 -1.00
CA LEU A 90 17.34 -10.62 0.15
C LEU A 90 18.80 -10.97 -0.11
N ALA A 91 19.65 -10.81 0.91
CA ALA A 91 21.07 -11.15 0.81
C ALA A 91 21.29 -12.66 0.63
N ALA A 92 22.28 -13.04 -0.18
CA ALA A 92 22.58 -14.44 -0.53
C ALA A 92 22.83 -15.34 0.69
N ILE A 93 23.35 -14.77 1.78
CA ILE A 93 23.63 -15.49 3.03
C ILE A 93 22.43 -16.27 3.58
N TRP A 94 21.20 -15.80 3.36
CA TRP A 94 20.00 -16.50 3.84
C TRP A 94 19.68 -17.76 3.05
N TYR A 95 20.01 -17.79 1.76
CA TYR A 95 19.90 -18.99 0.94
C TYR A 95 21.00 -20.00 1.27
N TRP A 96 22.21 -19.52 1.57
CA TRP A 96 23.28 -20.37 2.09
C TRP A 96 22.94 -20.94 3.47
N ALA A 97 22.36 -20.14 4.37
CA ALA A 97 21.90 -20.61 5.67
C ALA A 97 20.81 -21.70 5.54
N LEU A 98 19.91 -21.58 4.57
CA LEU A 98 18.94 -22.63 4.24
C LEU A 98 19.63 -23.91 3.75
N PHE A 99 20.59 -23.80 2.83
CA PHE A 99 21.37 -24.94 2.34
C PHE A 99 22.07 -25.67 3.50
N PHE A 100 22.83 -24.95 4.32
CA PHE A 100 23.53 -25.54 5.47
C PHE A 100 22.56 -26.12 6.51
N CYS A 101 21.39 -25.51 6.71
CA CYS A 101 20.35 -26.08 7.57
C CYS A 101 19.87 -27.45 7.05
N ILE A 102 19.54 -27.56 5.77
CA ILE A 102 19.09 -28.82 5.16
C ILE A 102 20.20 -29.88 5.22
N THR A 103 21.45 -29.50 4.93
CA THR A 103 22.62 -30.40 5.05
C THR A 103 22.82 -30.87 6.48
N ALA A 104 22.68 -29.99 7.48
CA ALA A 104 22.77 -30.36 8.88
C ALA A 104 21.65 -31.31 9.29
N LEU A 105 20.40 -31.06 8.86
CA LEU A 105 19.27 -31.96 9.12
C LEU A 105 19.50 -33.36 8.53
N LEU A 106 20.07 -33.44 7.32
CA LEU A 106 20.46 -34.70 6.69
C LEU A 106 21.56 -35.41 7.48
N PHE A 107 22.61 -34.69 7.90
CA PHE A 107 23.72 -35.22 8.70
C PHE A 107 23.23 -35.82 10.03
N PHE A 108 22.45 -35.06 10.80
CA PHE A 108 21.92 -35.50 12.09
C PHE A 108 20.83 -36.58 11.96
N TYR A 109 20.25 -36.75 10.77
CA TYR A 109 19.38 -37.88 10.48
C TYR A 109 20.17 -39.15 10.17
N LEU A 110 21.17 -39.08 9.29
CA LEU A 110 21.88 -40.27 8.79
C LEU A 110 22.92 -40.82 9.78
N ILE A 111 23.56 -39.97 10.59
CA ILE A 111 24.75 -40.36 11.37
C ILE A 111 24.46 -40.50 12.86
N LEU A 112 23.82 -39.49 13.47
CA LEU A 112 23.65 -39.42 14.92
C LEU A 112 22.23 -39.76 15.40
N ASP A 113 21.24 -39.78 14.51
CA ASP A 113 19.79 -39.93 14.75
C ASP A 113 19.23 -39.20 15.99
N VAL A 114 19.75 -38.00 16.29
CA VAL A 114 19.30 -37.21 17.44
C VAL A 114 18.15 -36.28 17.01
N ILE A 115 16.92 -36.59 17.45
CA ILE A 115 15.73 -35.78 17.16
C ILE A 115 15.83 -34.38 17.79
N ALA A 116 16.42 -34.28 18.98
CA ALA A 116 16.53 -33.03 19.73
C ALA A 116 17.38 -31.98 19.00
N LEU A 117 18.55 -32.37 18.48
CA LEU A 117 19.43 -31.46 17.73
C LEU A 117 18.78 -31.01 16.42
N ARG A 118 18.11 -31.90 15.69
CA ARG A 118 17.37 -31.53 14.48
C ARG A 118 16.29 -30.48 14.75
N THR A 119 15.52 -30.68 15.83
CA THR A 119 14.46 -29.74 16.25
C THR A 119 15.04 -28.41 16.68
N PHE A 120 16.16 -28.42 17.39
CA PHE A 120 16.86 -27.20 17.78
C PHE A 120 17.38 -26.41 16.56
N ILE A 121 18.04 -27.08 15.61
CA ILE A 121 18.58 -26.45 14.40
C ILE A 121 17.48 -25.77 13.59
N ILE A 122 16.36 -26.46 13.33
CA ILE A 122 15.25 -25.89 12.57
C ILE A 122 14.57 -24.74 13.34
N SER A 123 14.35 -24.88 14.65
CA SER A 123 13.77 -23.79 15.45
C SER A 123 14.68 -22.56 15.52
N PHE A 124 16.00 -22.76 15.61
CA PHE A 124 16.97 -21.67 15.68
C PHE A 124 17.00 -20.87 14.37
N ILE A 125 17.05 -21.52 13.20
CA ILE A 125 17.04 -20.81 11.92
C ILE A 125 15.72 -20.05 11.71
N LEU A 126 14.59 -20.63 12.11
CA LEU A 126 13.28 -19.99 12.01
C LEU A 126 13.19 -18.78 12.95
N PHE A 127 13.69 -18.88 14.18
CA PHE A 127 13.78 -17.77 15.14
C PHE A 127 14.62 -16.61 14.58
N VAL A 128 15.80 -16.91 14.05
CA VAL A 128 16.68 -15.89 13.45
C VAL A 128 15.98 -15.21 12.27
N GLY A 129 15.23 -15.98 11.46
CA GLY A 129 14.39 -15.45 10.38
C GLY A 129 13.29 -14.51 10.86
N THR A 130 12.52 -14.88 11.89
CA THR A 130 11.43 -14.04 12.42
C THR A 130 11.95 -12.80 13.12
N CYS A 131 13.04 -12.89 13.89
CA CYS A 131 13.74 -11.71 14.44
C CYS A 131 14.20 -10.77 13.32
N ARG A 132 14.74 -11.31 12.23
CA ARG A 132 15.16 -10.49 11.09
C ARG A 132 14.00 -9.80 10.38
N CYS A 133 12.85 -10.47 10.25
CA CYS A 133 11.61 -9.87 9.76
C CYS A 133 11.18 -8.71 10.66
N ALA A 134 11.14 -8.92 11.98
CA ALA A 134 10.79 -7.87 12.94
C ALA A 134 11.70 -6.65 12.82
N LEU A 135 13.02 -6.87 12.71
CA LEU A 135 14.00 -5.79 12.53
C LEU A 135 13.77 -4.98 11.25
N GLU A 136 13.45 -5.63 10.11
CA GLU A 136 13.10 -4.88 8.89
C GLU A 136 11.85 -4.03 9.10
N VAL A 137 10.81 -4.61 9.68
CA VAL A 137 9.53 -3.92 9.88
C VAL A 137 9.71 -2.70 10.80
N PHE A 138 10.43 -2.84 11.92
CA PHE A 138 10.70 -1.72 12.82
C PHE A 138 11.57 -0.65 12.19
N ARG A 139 12.62 -1.04 11.46
CA ARG A 139 13.60 -0.12 10.88
C ARG A 139 12.98 0.80 9.82
N PHE A 140 12.07 0.27 9.01
CA PHE A 140 11.49 0.98 7.86
C PHE A 140 10.01 1.36 8.07
N ALA A 141 9.52 1.35 9.33
CA ALA A 141 8.14 1.71 9.64
C ALA A 141 7.84 3.20 9.31
N PRO A 142 6.89 3.49 8.39
CA PRO A 142 6.52 4.85 8.04
C PRO A 142 5.86 5.57 9.23
N ARG A 143 6.20 6.86 9.44
CA ARG A 143 5.73 7.66 10.59
C ARG A 143 4.20 7.73 10.71
N SER A 144 3.50 7.82 9.59
CA SER A 144 2.04 7.97 9.52
C SER A 144 1.26 6.74 10.02
N SER A 145 1.82 5.53 9.87
CA SER A 145 1.15 4.27 10.23
C SER A 145 1.99 3.38 11.16
N ARG A 146 2.91 3.99 11.93
CA ARG A 146 3.80 3.31 12.89
C ARG A 146 3.12 2.24 13.76
N PRO A 147 1.94 2.47 14.36
CA PRO A 147 1.33 1.47 15.25
C PRO A 147 1.12 0.10 14.59
N LEU A 148 0.64 0.07 13.34
CA LEU A 148 0.42 -1.17 12.60
C LEU A 148 1.73 -1.94 12.38
N TYR A 149 2.76 -1.24 11.89
CA TYR A 149 4.06 -1.86 11.61
C TYR A 149 4.72 -2.35 12.90
N PHE A 150 4.62 -1.59 14.00
CA PHE A 150 5.16 -2.02 15.29
C PHE A 150 4.42 -3.25 15.85
N ALA A 151 3.09 -3.30 15.71
CA ALA A 151 2.31 -4.48 16.07
C ALA A 151 2.76 -5.71 15.25
N THR A 152 2.93 -5.55 13.93
CA THR A 152 3.44 -6.62 13.06
C THR A 152 4.84 -7.09 13.45
N GLY A 153 5.75 -6.18 13.77
CA GLY A 153 7.09 -6.53 14.28
C GLY A 153 7.02 -7.29 15.61
N GLY A 154 6.12 -6.89 16.52
CA GLY A 154 5.84 -7.59 17.77
C GLY A 154 5.32 -9.01 17.56
N ILE A 155 4.40 -9.21 16.60
CA ILE A 155 3.90 -10.54 16.22
C ILE A 155 5.05 -11.44 15.74
N TYR A 156 5.98 -10.93 14.94
CA TYR A 156 7.17 -11.68 14.52
C TYR A 156 8.06 -12.07 15.72
N LEU A 157 8.32 -11.15 16.66
CA LEU A 157 9.12 -11.48 17.85
C LEU A 157 8.45 -12.54 18.72
N LEU A 158 7.14 -12.39 18.99
CA LEU A 158 6.38 -13.33 19.80
C LEU A 158 6.36 -14.73 19.17
N SER A 159 6.16 -14.82 17.85
CA SER A 159 6.23 -16.09 17.13
C SER A 159 7.61 -16.76 17.25
N GLY A 160 8.69 -15.96 17.20
CA GLY A 160 10.05 -16.46 17.39
C GLY A 160 10.25 -17.06 18.79
N LEU A 161 9.74 -16.39 19.82
CA LEU A 161 9.81 -16.90 21.19
C LEU A 161 9.07 -18.23 21.35
N VAL A 162 7.90 -18.40 20.72
CA VAL A 162 7.14 -19.66 20.73
C VAL A 162 7.87 -20.77 19.96
N ILE A 163 8.53 -20.45 18.83
CA ILE A 163 9.35 -21.42 18.10
C ILE A 163 10.55 -21.88 18.93
N MET A 164 11.19 -20.95 19.66
CA MET A 164 12.36 -21.24 20.49
C MET A 164 11.98 -22.00 21.77
N SER A 165 10.82 -21.70 22.38
CA SER A 165 10.36 -22.43 23.57
C SER A 165 10.13 -23.91 23.28
N ARG A 166 9.68 -24.25 22.07
CA ARG A 166 9.62 -25.64 21.59
C ARG A 166 10.99 -26.30 21.56
N ALA A 167 12.02 -25.60 21.05
CA ALA A 167 13.38 -26.13 21.00
C ALA A 167 13.94 -26.42 22.41
N ALA A 168 13.73 -25.48 23.34
CA ALA A 168 14.12 -25.63 24.74
C ALA A 168 13.40 -26.81 25.40
N GLY A 169 12.09 -26.95 25.16
CA GLY A 169 11.30 -28.08 25.67
C GLY A 169 11.86 -29.42 25.22
N VAL A 170 12.15 -29.57 23.92
CA VAL A 170 12.68 -30.83 23.38
C VAL A 170 14.05 -31.18 23.96
N LEU A 171 14.92 -30.19 24.19
CA LEU A 171 16.23 -30.39 24.80
C LEU A 171 16.14 -30.78 26.29
N MET A 172 15.21 -30.17 27.03
CA MET A 172 15.11 -30.35 28.49
C MET A 172 14.51 -31.69 28.91
N ALA A 173 13.46 -32.21 28.25
CA ALA A 173 12.81 -33.42 28.73
C ALA A 173 13.27 -34.73 28.09
N GLY A 174 14.22 -34.70 27.13
CA GLY A 174 15.00 -35.87 26.69
C GLY A 174 14.25 -37.08 26.10
N ARG A 175 12.91 -37.14 26.11
CA ARG A 175 12.07 -38.29 25.72
C ARG A 175 10.78 -37.90 24.99
N TYR A 176 10.78 -36.79 24.27
CA TYR A 176 9.59 -36.37 23.53
C TYR A 176 9.44 -37.10 22.19
N GLN A 177 8.47 -38.00 22.10
CA GLN A 177 7.96 -38.47 20.82
C GLN A 177 7.01 -37.40 20.23
N MET A 178 7.14 -37.10 18.94
CA MET A 178 6.41 -36.01 18.25
C MET A 178 4.87 -36.10 18.28
N PHE A 179 4.30 -37.19 18.81
CA PHE A 179 2.85 -37.42 18.95
C PHE A 179 2.42 -37.66 20.39
N ASP A 180 3.27 -37.34 21.37
CA ASP A 180 2.87 -37.43 22.76
C ASP A 180 1.68 -36.48 22.99
N PRO A 181 0.50 -36.96 23.43
CA PRO A 181 -0.73 -36.17 23.57
C PRO A 181 -0.69 -35.15 24.72
N GLY A 182 0.45 -34.49 24.91
CA GLY A 182 0.64 -33.41 25.86
C GLY A 182 -0.04 -32.12 25.40
N ALA A 183 -0.69 -31.43 26.34
CA ALA A 183 -1.35 -30.14 26.12
C ALA A 183 -0.41 -29.09 25.48
N VAL A 184 0.90 -29.20 25.71
CA VAL A 184 1.93 -28.32 25.15
C VAL A 184 1.93 -28.33 23.61
N TYR A 185 1.78 -29.50 22.96
CA TYR A 185 1.76 -29.58 21.50
C TYR A 185 0.49 -28.97 20.91
N VAL A 186 -0.64 -29.22 21.56
CA VAL A 186 -1.92 -28.61 21.18
C VAL A 186 -1.80 -27.09 21.18
N VAL A 187 -1.29 -26.52 22.28
CA VAL A 187 -1.07 -25.08 22.40
C VAL A 187 -0.10 -24.57 21.33
N TYR A 188 1.00 -25.28 21.07
CA TYR A 188 1.97 -24.89 20.04
C TYR A 188 1.34 -24.83 18.65
N PHE A 189 0.59 -25.86 18.22
CA PHE A 189 -0.06 -25.87 16.90
C PHE A 189 -1.16 -24.82 16.76
N LEU A 190 -1.89 -24.53 17.84
CA LEU A 190 -2.86 -23.44 17.86
C LEU A 190 -2.16 -22.09 17.73
N MET A 191 -1.07 -21.86 18.47
CA MET A 191 -0.28 -20.63 18.37
C MET A 191 0.31 -20.44 16.96
N MET A 192 0.87 -21.50 16.35
CA MET A 192 1.40 -21.42 14.98
C MET A 192 0.31 -21.06 13.96
N MET A 193 -0.88 -21.65 14.08
CA MET A 193 -2.03 -21.32 13.25
C MET A 193 -2.45 -19.86 13.43
N VAL A 194 -2.49 -19.35 14.66
CA VAL A 194 -2.80 -17.96 14.96
C VAL A 194 -1.74 -17.01 14.37
N PHE A 195 -0.45 -17.33 14.49
CA PHE A 195 0.61 -16.49 13.90
C PHE A 195 0.54 -16.45 12.37
N GLU A 196 0.23 -17.56 11.72
CA GLU A 196 0.08 -17.58 10.26
C GLU A 196 -1.07 -16.66 9.80
N LEU A 197 -2.20 -16.67 10.51
CA LEU A 197 -3.31 -15.74 10.29
C LEU A 197 -2.90 -14.29 10.55
N LEU A 198 -2.24 -14.02 11.68
CA LEU A 198 -1.82 -12.66 12.05
C LEU A 198 -0.78 -12.07 11.09
N TRP A 199 0.14 -12.89 10.57
CA TRP A 199 1.04 -12.48 9.49
C TRP A 199 0.28 -12.22 8.20
N GLY A 200 -0.68 -13.09 7.86
CA GLY A 200 -1.73 -12.92 6.84
C GLY A 200 -2.30 -11.51 6.83
N LEU A 201 -2.99 -11.21 7.91
CA LEU A 201 -3.72 -9.96 8.11
C LEU A 201 -2.77 -8.76 8.17
N SER A 202 -1.65 -8.88 8.88
CA SER A 202 -0.64 -7.81 8.98
C SER A 202 -0.17 -7.36 7.61
N PHE A 203 0.16 -8.30 6.73
CA PHE A 203 0.69 -7.96 5.41
C PHE A 203 -0.39 -7.39 4.48
N LEU A 204 -1.62 -7.90 4.53
CA LEU A 204 -2.77 -7.32 3.81
C LEU A 204 -3.04 -5.89 4.27
N MET A 205 -3.07 -5.65 5.59
CA MET A 205 -3.27 -4.32 6.16
C MET A 205 -2.15 -3.37 5.78
N MET A 206 -0.88 -3.80 5.83
CA MET A 206 0.25 -2.96 5.38
C MET A 206 0.16 -2.63 3.89
N ASN A 207 -0.29 -3.57 3.04
CA ASN A 207 -0.52 -3.32 1.62
C ASN A 207 -1.66 -2.31 1.39
N SER A 208 -2.78 -2.47 2.12
CA SER A 208 -3.92 -1.53 2.08
C SER A 208 -3.50 -0.13 2.52
N GLN A 209 -2.77 -0.01 3.64
CA GLN A 209 -2.28 1.27 4.14
C GLN A 209 -1.34 1.98 3.15
N ARG A 210 -0.49 1.23 2.44
CA ARG A 210 0.35 1.80 1.40
C ARG A 210 -0.49 2.30 0.20
N LEU A 211 -1.51 1.54 -0.19
CA LEU A 211 -2.47 1.95 -1.23
C LEU A 211 -3.27 3.20 -0.83
N GLU A 212 -3.79 3.23 0.39
CA GLU A 212 -4.51 4.39 0.93
C GLU A 212 -3.64 5.64 0.97
N SER A 213 -2.35 5.51 1.32
CA SER A 213 -1.41 6.63 1.27
C SER A 213 -1.22 7.16 -0.14
N GLU A 214 -1.03 6.29 -1.13
CA GLU A 214 -0.85 6.69 -2.53
C GLU A 214 -2.11 7.33 -3.12
N LEU A 215 -3.29 6.80 -2.77
CA LEU A 215 -4.58 7.40 -3.15
C LEU A 215 -4.76 8.79 -2.52
N ARG A 216 -4.39 8.95 -1.25
CA ARG A 216 -4.47 10.24 -0.55
C ARG A 216 -3.54 11.28 -1.17
N ASP A 217 -2.34 10.89 -1.54
CA ASP A 217 -1.36 11.80 -2.17
C ASP A 217 -1.80 12.18 -3.59
N SER A 218 -2.35 11.22 -4.35
CA SER A 218 -2.95 11.49 -5.67
C SER A 218 -4.14 12.45 -5.57
N GLY A 219 -5.00 12.27 -4.56
CA GLY A 219 -6.13 13.17 -4.30
C GLY A 219 -5.69 14.60 -3.98
N LYS A 220 -4.64 14.78 -3.18
CA LYS A 220 -4.06 16.12 -2.91
C LYS A 220 -3.50 16.76 -4.18
N SER A 221 -2.79 15.98 -5.00
CA SER A 221 -2.25 16.50 -6.26
C SER A 221 -3.35 16.97 -7.20
N LEU A 222 -4.45 16.21 -7.29
CA LEU A 222 -5.60 16.58 -8.11
C LEU A 222 -6.23 17.90 -7.64
N VAL A 223 -6.45 18.06 -6.33
CA VAL A 223 -6.99 19.30 -5.75
C VAL A 223 -6.07 20.49 -6.01
N ALA A 224 -4.75 20.31 -5.89
CA ALA A 224 -3.78 21.37 -6.20
C ALA A 224 -3.87 21.81 -7.67
N THR A 225 -3.89 20.86 -8.61
CA THR A 225 -4.00 21.15 -10.05
C THR A 225 -5.31 21.85 -10.39
N VAL A 226 -6.43 21.47 -9.78
CA VAL A 226 -7.73 22.15 -9.97
C VAL A 226 -7.64 23.60 -9.50
N GLY A 227 -7.06 23.86 -8.34
CA GLY A 227 -6.88 25.22 -7.82
C GLY A 227 -6.00 26.09 -8.72
N ASP A 228 -4.91 25.54 -9.25
CA ASP A 228 -4.03 26.26 -10.19
C ASP A 228 -4.75 26.58 -11.51
N LEU A 229 -5.58 25.67 -12.01
CA LEU A 229 -6.38 25.88 -13.21
C LEU A 229 -7.43 26.98 -12.99
N GLU A 230 -8.14 26.95 -11.85
CA GLU A 230 -9.12 27.99 -11.49
C GLU A 230 -8.47 29.37 -11.39
N LYS A 231 -7.29 29.46 -10.78
CA LYS A 231 -6.51 30.69 -10.69
C LYS A 231 -6.11 31.21 -12.07
N THR A 232 -5.58 30.33 -12.93
CA THR A 232 -5.18 30.69 -14.30
C THR A 232 -6.38 31.19 -15.11
N LEU A 233 -7.54 30.54 -14.97
CA LEU A 233 -8.78 30.97 -15.60
C LEU A 233 -9.25 32.34 -15.09
N ALA A 234 -9.11 32.61 -13.79
CA ALA A 234 -9.41 33.92 -13.22
C ALA A 234 -8.51 35.02 -13.82
N GLU A 235 -7.20 34.77 -13.93
CA GLU A 235 -6.25 35.69 -14.56
C GLU A 235 -6.59 35.95 -16.02
N VAL A 236 -6.88 34.90 -16.82
CA VAL A 236 -7.33 35.06 -18.21
C VAL A 236 -8.62 35.86 -18.31
N ARG A 237 -9.60 35.65 -17.41
CA ARG A 237 -10.83 36.45 -17.37
C ARG A 237 -10.55 37.93 -17.08
N THR A 238 -9.66 38.24 -16.15
CA THR A 238 -9.26 39.64 -15.89
C THR A 238 -8.55 40.26 -17.10
N LEU A 239 -7.66 39.51 -17.76
CA LEU A 239 -6.94 39.98 -18.95
C LEU A 239 -7.89 40.19 -20.14
N ARG A 240 -8.89 39.31 -20.32
CA ARG A 240 -9.95 39.48 -21.33
C ARG A 240 -10.87 40.66 -21.06
N GLY A 241 -10.91 41.19 -19.83
CA GLY A 241 -11.65 42.40 -19.48
C GLY A 241 -10.98 43.71 -19.92
N PHE A 242 -9.72 43.68 -20.38
CA PHE A 242 -9.05 44.86 -20.89
C PHE A 242 -9.51 45.20 -22.31
N ILE A 243 -10.27 46.28 -22.44
CA ILE A 243 -10.68 46.81 -23.73
C ILE A 243 -9.66 47.89 -24.16
N PRO A 244 -8.78 47.63 -25.14
CA PRO A 244 -7.78 48.60 -25.57
C PRO A 244 -8.46 49.78 -26.28
N ILE A 245 -8.43 50.95 -25.64
CA ILE A 245 -9.00 52.19 -26.16
C ILE A 245 -7.90 53.18 -26.59
N CYS A 246 -8.08 53.81 -27.77
CA CYS A 246 -7.12 54.79 -28.27
C CYS A 246 -7.18 56.05 -27.38
N SER A 247 -6.02 56.47 -26.85
CA SER A 247 -5.92 57.61 -25.94
C SER A 247 -6.41 58.91 -26.57
N ASN A 248 -6.20 59.07 -27.89
CA ASN A 248 -6.52 60.25 -28.67
C ASN A 248 -7.99 60.27 -29.16
N CYS A 249 -8.40 59.26 -29.94
CA CYS A 249 -9.71 59.25 -30.62
C CYS A 249 -10.77 58.36 -29.97
N LYS A 250 -10.45 57.71 -28.84
CA LYS A 250 -11.34 56.83 -28.05
C LYS A 250 -11.95 55.62 -28.77
N LYS A 251 -11.49 55.30 -29.99
CA LYS A 251 -11.84 54.04 -30.66
C LYS A 251 -11.32 52.83 -29.87
N ILE A 252 -12.03 51.71 -29.97
CA ILE A 252 -11.66 50.42 -29.36
C ILE A 252 -10.99 49.55 -30.43
N ARG A 253 -9.89 48.87 -30.07
CA ARG A 253 -9.25 47.88 -30.93
C ARG A 253 -9.85 46.50 -30.69
N ASP A 254 -10.36 45.86 -31.73
CA ASP A 254 -10.87 44.48 -31.65
C ASP A 254 -9.76 43.42 -31.72
N ASP A 255 -10.16 42.15 -31.58
CA ASP A 255 -9.25 40.99 -31.63
C ASP A 255 -8.56 40.80 -32.99
N THR A 256 -9.11 41.39 -34.05
CA THR A 256 -8.52 41.37 -35.40
C THR A 256 -7.56 42.55 -35.66
N GLY A 257 -7.44 43.46 -34.70
CA GLY A 257 -6.54 44.61 -34.74
C GLY A 257 -7.16 45.87 -35.38
N TYR A 258 -8.44 45.86 -35.76
CA TYR A 258 -9.11 47.02 -36.32
C TYR A 258 -9.64 47.95 -35.24
N TRP A 259 -9.67 49.25 -35.54
CA TRP A 259 -10.15 50.28 -34.64
C TRP A 259 -11.57 50.69 -34.99
N GLN A 260 -12.51 50.48 -34.07
CA GLN A 260 -13.93 50.81 -34.25
C GLN A 260 -14.45 51.75 -33.16
N GLN A 261 -15.59 52.39 -33.42
CA GLN A 261 -16.25 53.24 -32.43
C GLN A 261 -16.73 52.43 -31.22
N VAL A 262 -16.77 53.09 -30.06
CA VAL A 262 -17.10 52.45 -28.78
C VAL A 262 -18.49 51.83 -28.81
N GLU A 263 -19.44 52.58 -29.34
CA GLU A 263 -20.85 52.22 -29.44
C GLU A 263 -21.01 50.94 -30.27
N LYS A 264 -20.35 50.88 -31.43
CA LYS A 264 -20.36 49.70 -32.29
C LYS A 264 -19.77 48.48 -31.58
N TYR A 265 -18.59 48.63 -30.97
CA TYR A 265 -17.94 47.53 -30.25
C TYR A 265 -18.83 46.97 -29.13
N ILE A 266 -19.42 47.85 -28.32
CA ILE A 266 -20.26 47.44 -27.18
C ILE A 266 -21.56 46.80 -27.67
N SER A 267 -22.23 47.34 -28.69
CA SER A 267 -23.43 46.70 -29.26
C SER A 267 -23.15 45.37 -29.93
N ASP A 268 -21.98 45.18 -30.54
CA ASP A 268 -21.60 43.90 -31.16
C ASP A 268 -21.24 42.82 -30.10
N HIS A 269 -20.85 43.22 -28.89
CA HIS A 269 -20.34 42.32 -27.83
C HIS A 269 -21.20 42.29 -26.55
N SER A 270 -22.36 42.93 -26.54
CA SER A 270 -23.30 42.93 -25.41
C SER A 270 -24.72 43.25 -25.86
N ASP A 271 -25.71 43.00 -25.01
CA ASP A 271 -27.13 43.33 -25.29
C ASP A 271 -27.46 44.82 -25.15
N ALA A 272 -26.45 45.71 -25.07
CA ALA A 272 -26.65 47.14 -24.90
C ALA A 272 -27.11 47.83 -26.20
N GLN A 273 -28.18 48.61 -26.09
CA GLN A 273 -28.68 49.47 -27.17
C GLN A 273 -28.35 50.94 -26.88
N PHE A 274 -27.85 51.65 -27.89
CA PHE A 274 -27.53 53.07 -27.79
C PHE A 274 -28.62 53.93 -28.44
N SER A 275 -29.07 54.95 -27.71
CA SER A 275 -29.84 56.06 -28.27
C SER A 275 -28.95 57.30 -28.35
N HIS A 276 -29.27 58.20 -29.28
CA HIS A 276 -28.53 59.44 -29.44
C HIS A 276 -29.29 60.57 -28.72
N GLY A 277 -28.60 61.25 -27.82
CA GLY A 277 -29.10 62.42 -27.11
C GLY A 277 -28.00 63.46 -26.93
N LEU A 278 -28.39 64.72 -26.72
CA LEU A 278 -27.45 65.78 -26.37
C LEU A 278 -27.53 66.04 -24.87
N CYS A 279 -26.39 66.03 -24.19
CA CYS A 279 -26.35 66.43 -22.78
C CYS A 279 -26.60 67.95 -22.65
N PRO A 280 -27.02 68.44 -21.47
CA PRO A 280 -27.31 69.86 -21.26
C PRO A 280 -26.18 70.81 -21.67
N GLU A 281 -24.93 70.41 -21.43
CA GLU A 281 -23.75 71.20 -21.83
C GLU A 281 -23.62 71.30 -23.35
N CYS A 282 -23.80 70.19 -24.06
CA CYS A 282 -23.77 70.17 -25.53
C CYS A 282 -24.92 70.98 -26.12
N VAL A 283 -26.12 70.91 -25.54
CA VAL A 283 -27.27 71.74 -25.96
C VAL A 283 -26.96 73.22 -25.78
N ARG A 284 -26.45 73.63 -24.61
CA ARG A 284 -26.05 75.03 -24.35
C ARG A 284 -24.97 75.51 -25.31
N LYS A 285 -24.04 74.64 -25.68
CA LYS A 285 -22.93 74.99 -26.58
C LYS A 285 -23.35 75.09 -28.05
N LEU A 286 -24.13 74.13 -28.53
CA LEU A 286 -24.50 74.02 -29.96
C LEU A 286 -25.76 74.83 -30.29
N TYR A 287 -26.66 75.00 -29.32
CA TYR A 287 -27.94 75.68 -29.46
C TYR A 287 -28.20 76.66 -28.32
N PRO A 288 -27.29 77.63 -28.06
CA PRO A 288 -27.37 78.52 -26.90
C PRO A 288 -28.70 79.28 -26.80
N GLN A 289 -29.22 79.76 -27.93
CA GLN A 289 -30.49 80.51 -27.99
C GLN A 289 -31.76 79.69 -27.72
N TYR A 290 -31.66 78.36 -27.76
CA TYR A 290 -32.78 77.44 -27.50
C TYR A 290 -32.56 76.61 -26.23
N ALA A 291 -31.42 76.78 -25.56
CA ALA A 291 -30.99 75.91 -24.49
C ALA A 291 -31.95 75.95 -23.29
N ASP A 292 -32.35 77.13 -22.84
CA ASP A 292 -33.27 77.28 -21.70
C ASP A 292 -34.62 76.62 -22.01
N ARG A 293 -35.14 76.82 -23.23
CA ARG A 293 -36.41 76.21 -23.66
C ARG A 293 -36.35 74.69 -23.79
N ILE A 294 -35.23 74.12 -24.24
CA ILE A 294 -35.07 72.67 -24.43
C ILE A 294 -34.81 71.97 -23.09
N LEU A 295 -34.06 72.59 -22.19
CA LEU A 295 -33.66 72.00 -20.91
C LEU A 295 -34.71 72.17 -19.80
N ASP A 296 -35.57 73.18 -19.89
CA ASP A 296 -36.63 73.44 -18.90
C ASP A 296 -37.96 72.71 -19.20
N GLN A 297 -38.03 71.91 -20.27
CA GLN A 297 -39.22 71.09 -20.54
C GLN A 297 -39.29 69.89 -19.58
N PRO A 298 -40.42 69.66 -18.88
CA PRO A 298 -40.58 68.48 -18.05
C PRO A 298 -40.59 67.22 -18.93
N SER A 299 -39.69 66.28 -18.64
CA SER A 299 -39.55 65.03 -19.37
C SER A 299 -40.89 64.28 -19.41
N ALA A 300 -41.46 64.12 -20.62
CA ALA A 300 -42.60 63.23 -20.83
C ALA A 300 -42.16 61.80 -20.47
N LYS A 301 -42.80 61.23 -19.44
CA LYS A 301 -42.60 59.84 -19.03
C LYS A 301 -43.16 58.88 -20.08
#